data_AF-A0A2G8RUX9-F1
#
_entry.id   AF-A0A2G8RUX9-F1
#
_cell.length_a   1.000
_cell.length_b   1.000
_cell.length_c   1.000
_cell.angle_alpha   90.00
_cell.angle_beta   90.00
_cell.angle_gamma   90.00
#
_symmetry.space_group_name_H-M   'P 1'
#
loop_
_entity.id
_entity.type
_entity.pdbx_description
1 polymer ?
#
loop_
_entity_poly.entity_id
_entity_poly.type
_entity_poly.pdbx_seq_one_letter_code
_entity_poly.pdbx_strand_id
1 'polypeptide(L)'
;MDSISPKLSVKAVTDWLAGHGLSVESRSYSGETLTVRVPAACANAILAANFTAYMHDATNTTMIRTLSYSLPAYLYDHVSFVYPTTQFDAPVRLGAALELSLRQSRPRAPSRRADSASEVPASCASSITPRCLQALYGIPTMPATSSGNSLYVSGLGGTSANPNDLQTFLEQFRPDIKNGTYTSLSVAGSSDTGIPTNEGNCDTQYTVGLATNVSVTYAIAGSMSNGVTFGDLLNTVVYLLELDEPPLVVTTSYVFDEPVDSESIQVARTLCNYYAQLGLLGTSVIFASGDNGAVGGGSNQNNGCQSPAPFVPSFPSTCPFVTSVGSTQGVNPEVAASFSSGGFSNIFSRPSYQDTAVNAFLHRQGNLNAGLFNISGRAYPDVATQGMNFNIRVGGLTYNDFNGTSASSPTFASIIDRLLAAGRSPLGFLNPLLYSNATVAFNDITAGDNRDSMCGAGFNAEIG
;
A
#
# COMPACT_ATOMS: atom_id res chain seq x y z
N MET A 1 28.92 5.24 18.33
CA MET A 1 28.23 6.44 18.85
C MET A 1 27.23 5.91 19.86
N ASP A 2 27.40 6.27 21.13
CA ASP A 2 26.48 5.85 22.18
C ASP A 2 25.11 6.49 21.89
N SER A 3 24.10 5.66 21.61
CA SER A 3 22.77 6.16 21.25
C SER A 3 22.16 6.86 22.47
N ILE A 4 21.79 8.14 22.33
CA ILE A 4 21.01 8.84 23.34
C ILE A 4 19.71 8.06 23.57
N SER A 5 19.37 7.80 24.83
CA SER A 5 18.13 7.09 25.17
C SER A 5 16.92 7.85 24.60
N PRO A 6 15.97 7.16 23.94
CA PRO A 6 14.73 7.79 23.44
C PRO A 6 14.02 8.63 24.50
N LYS A 7 14.04 8.18 25.77
CA LYS A 7 13.44 8.92 26.90
C LYS A 7 14.09 10.27 27.15
N LEU A 8 15.40 10.39 26.96
CA LEU A 8 16.12 11.66 27.13
C LEU A 8 15.79 12.62 25.98
N SER A 9 15.75 12.12 24.74
CA SER A 9 15.36 12.93 23.58
C SER A 9 13.92 13.42 23.68
N VAL A 10 12.98 12.53 24.03
CA VAL A 10 11.57 12.91 24.26
C VAL A 10 11.44 13.98 25.33
N LYS A 11 12.15 13.82 26.46
CA LYS A 11 12.14 14.82 27.53
C LYS A 11 12.69 16.17 27.08
N ALA A 12 13.84 16.19 26.39
CA ALA A 12 14.46 17.43 25.91
C ALA A 12 13.53 18.22 24.98
N VAL A 13 12.87 17.53 24.04
CA VAL A 13 11.93 18.15 23.10
C VAL A 13 10.64 18.58 23.81
N THR A 14 10.12 17.78 24.73
CA THR A 14 8.92 18.11 25.52
C THR A 14 9.14 19.34 26.40
N ASP A 15 10.28 19.42 27.09
CA ASP A 15 10.63 20.58 27.93
C ASP A 15 10.78 21.85 27.08
N TRP A 16 11.40 21.74 25.90
CA TRP A 16 11.52 22.86 24.95
C TRP A 16 10.17 23.37 24.46
N LEU A 17 9.25 22.47 24.09
CA LEU A 17 7.90 22.83 23.65
C LEU A 17 7.08 23.42 24.81
N ALA A 18 7.19 22.85 26.01
CA ALA A 18 6.54 23.37 27.22
C ALA A 18 7.04 24.79 27.57
N GLY A 19 8.33 25.09 27.34
CA GLY A 19 8.90 26.42 27.49
C GLY A 19 8.27 27.49 26.57
N HIS A 20 7.63 27.06 25.49
CA HIS A 20 6.84 27.93 24.59
C HIS A 20 5.33 27.91 24.91
N GLY A 21 4.92 27.29 26.02
CA GLY A 21 3.52 27.15 26.41
C GLY A 21 2.74 26.15 25.56
N LEU A 22 3.42 25.23 24.87
CA LEU A 22 2.78 24.26 23.98
C LEU A 22 2.56 22.92 24.70
N SER A 23 1.33 22.39 24.58
CA SER A 23 1.00 21.04 24.99
C SER A 23 1.35 20.05 23.90
N VAL A 24 2.03 18.97 24.27
CA VAL A 24 2.49 17.94 23.33
C VAL A 24 1.65 16.69 23.48
N GLU A 25 1.23 16.13 22.36
CA GLU A 25 0.66 14.80 22.28
C GLU A 25 1.77 13.81 21.93
N SER A 26 2.16 12.98 22.90
CA SER A 26 3.03 11.82 22.62
C SER A 26 2.22 10.77 21.87
N ARG A 27 2.84 10.20 20.84
CA ARG A 27 2.28 9.21 19.94
C ARG A 27 3.30 8.08 19.72
N SER A 28 2.85 6.93 19.20
CA SER A 28 3.60 5.66 19.01
C SER A 28 3.87 4.85 20.28
N TYR A 29 4.24 3.57 20.10
CA TYR A 29 4.42 2.59 21.18
C TYR A 29 5.48 3.02 22.22
N SER A 30 6.59 3.63 21.80
CA SER A 30 7.64 4.13 22.71
C SER A 30 7.57 5.64 23.00
N GLY A 31 6.55 6.34 22.49
CA GLY A 31 6.31 7.77 22.74
C GLY A 31 7.31 8.71 22.07
N GLU A 32 8.04 8.24 21.06
CA GLU A 32 9.08 8.99 20.35
C GLU A 32 8.53 9.98 19.31
N THR A 33 7.27 9.81 18.89
CA THR A 33 6.60 10.78 18.01
C THR A 33 5.89 11.82 18.85
N LEU A 34 6.28 13.08 18.69
CA LEU A 34 5.66 14.20 19.39
C LEU A 34 4.86 15.04 18.41
N THR A 35 3.55 15.11 18.62
CA THR A 35 2.63 15.90 17.79
C THR A 35 2.23 17.17 18.54
N VAL A 36 2.30 18.30 17.84
CA VAL A 36 1.85 19.60 18.35
C VAL A 36 1.01 20.31 17.30
N ARG A 37 -0.14 20.87 17.69
CA ARG A 37 -1.00 21.67 16.80
C ARG A 37 -0.85 23.14 17.17
N VAL A 38 -0.29 23.92 16.25
CA VAL A 38 -0.07 25.37 16.44
C VAL A 38 -0.45 26.16 15.19
N PRO A 39 -0.81 27.45 15.33
CA PRO A 39 -0.90 28.35 14.18
C PRO A 39 0.46 28.48 13.46
N ALA A 40 0.44 28.71 12.14
CA ALA A 40 1.66 28.87 11.34
C ALA A 40 2.59 29.97 11.88
N ALA A 41 2.04 31.07 12.41
CA ALA A 41 2.82 32.14 13.03
C ALA A 41 3.63 31.66 14.25
N CYS A 42 3.08 30.74 15.05
CA CYS A 42 3.79 30.13 16.17
C CYS A 42 4.88 29.17 15.67
N ALA A 43 4.57 28.33 14.68
CA ALA A 43 5.56 27.45 14.06
C ALA A 43 6.76 28.23 13.49
N ASN A 44 6.50 29.34 12.79
CA ASN A 44 7.53 30.25 12.28
C ASN A 44 8.45 30.77 13.39
N ALA A 45 7.87 31.15 14.53
CA ALA A 45 8.63 31.69 15.65
C ALA A 45 9.51 30.63 16.33
N ILE A 46 8.97 29.45 16.63
CA ILE A 46 9.71 28.43 17.40
C ILE A 46 10.74 27.67 16.54
N LEU A 47 10.47 27.54 15.22
CA LEU A 47 11.35 26.83 14.28
C LEU A 47 12.23 27.76 13.44
N ALA A 48 12.22 29.08 13.70
CA ALA A 48 12.88 30.08 12.86
C ALA A 48 12.62 29.84 11.34
N ALA A 49 11.35 29.59 11.02
CA ALA A 49 10.89 29.14 9.71
C ALA A 49 9.97 30.17 9.04
N ASN A 50 9.62 29.91 7.79
CA ASN A 50 8.62 30.69 7.05
C ASN A 50 7.64 29.76 6.33
N PHE A 51 6.59 29.35 7.03
CA PHE A 51 5.51 28.55 6.50
C PHE A 51 4.62 29.38 5.59
N THR A 52 4.49 28.96 4.34
CA THR A 52 3.62 29.56 3.33
C THR A 52 2.93 28.47 2.52
N ALA A 53 1.96 28.88 1.71
CA ALA A 53 1.29 27.98 0.77
C ALA A 53 2.15 27.78 -0.47
N TYR A 54 2.43 26.53 -0.81
CA TYR A 54 3.08 26.10 -2.05
C TYR A 54 2.10 25.28 -2.87
N MET A 55 2.06 25.52 -4.17
CA MET A 55 1.24 24.74 -5.10
C MET A 55 2.14 23.77 -5.86
N HIS A 56 1.80 22.49 -5.83
CA HIS A 56 2.47 21.50 -6.66
C HIS A 56 1.86 21.55 -8.07
N ASP A 57 2.59 22.15 -9.01
CA ASP A 57 2.13 22.49 -10.37
C ASP A 57 1.37 21.36 -11.07
N ALA A 58 1.92 20.16 -11.02
CA ALA A 58 1.39 19.03 -11.77
C ALA A 58 0.05 18.50 -11.19
N THR A 59 -0.12 18.58 -9.87
CA THR A 59 -1.34 18.06 -9.20
C THR A 59 -2.34 19.17 -8.82
N ASN A 60 -1.96 20.44 -9.00
CA ASN A 60 -2.71 21.59 -8.50
C ASN A 60 -3.06 21.50 -7.00
N THR A 61 -2.19 20.88 -6.21
CA THR A 61 -2.40 20.68 -4.77
C THR A 61 -1.65 21.74 -3.98
N THR A 62 -2.35 22.42 -3.08
CA THR A 62 -1.74 23.38 -2.16
C THR A 62 -1.31 22.70 -0.88
N MET A 63 -0.06 22.89 -0.48
CA MET A 63 0.53 22.40 0.76
C MET A 63 1.11 23.56 1.57
N ILE A 64 0.97 23.51 2.89
CA ILE A 64 1.66 24.43 3.80
C ILE A 64 3.04 23.84 4.13
N ARG A 65 4.11 24.53 3.71
CA ARG A 65 5.51 24.09 3.84
C ARG A 65 6.42 25.26 4.11
N THR A 66 7.69 24.98 4.39
CA THR A 66 8.75 25.99 4.51
C THR A 66 10.01 25.50 3.80
N LEU A 67 10.86 26.41 3.32
CA LEU A 67 12.11 26.04 2.63
C LEU A 67 13.26 25.71 3.60
N SER A 68 13.11 26.07 4.88
CA SER A 68 14.12 25.83 5.90
C SER A 68 13.51 26.02 7.29
N TYR A 69 14.06 25.31 8.26
CA TYR A 69 13.78 25.53 9.68
C TYR A 69 15.07 25.37 10.49
N SER A 70 15.03 25.75 11.77
CA SER A 70 16.13 25.57 12.70
C SER A 70 15.61 25.21 14.07
N LEU A 71 16.39 24.38 14.78
CA LEU A 71 16.17 24.04 16.17
C LEU A 71 17.28 24.66 17.03
N PRO A 72 17.05 24.87 18.34
CA PRO A 72 18.13 25.08 19.29
C PRO A 72 19.22 23.99 19.16
N ALA A 73 20.49 24.39 19.22
CA ALA A 73 21.62 23.48 18.96
C ALA A 73 21.63 22.23 19.85
N TYR A 74 21.15 22.34 21.09
CA TYR A 74 21.08 21.19 22.02
C TYR A 74 20.02 20.15 21.62
N LEU A 75 19.14 20.43 20.65
CA LEU A 75 18.14 19.48 20.15
C LEU A 75 18.57 18.73 18.89
N TYR A 76 19.72 19.06 18.29
CA TYR A 76 20.15 18.44 17.03
C TYR A 76 20.37 16.93 17.16
N ASP A 77 20.86 16.47 18.31
CA ASP A 77 21.03 15.03 18.57
C ASP A 77 19.75 14.35 19.10
N HIS A 78 18.65 15.10 19.25
CA HIS A 78 17.38 14.63 19.82
C HIS A 78 16.23 14.57 18.82
N VAL A 79 16.32 15.28 17.68
CA VAL A 79 15.26 15.37 16.67
C VAL A 79 15.77 14.89 15.32
N SER A 80 15.18 13.82 14.80
CA SER A 80 15.53 13.29 13.47
C SER A 80 15.06 14.20 12.33
N PHE A 81 13.83 14.71 12.42
CA PHE A 81 13.21 15.64 11.47
C PHE A 81 11.98 16.30 12.11
N VAL A 82 11.49 17.38 11.51
CA VAL A 82 10.19 17.98 11.85
C VAL A 82 9.26 17.86 10.65
N TYR A 83 8.11 17.21 10.81
CA TYR A 83 7.15 17.01 9.72
C TYR A 83 5.79 17.68 10.02
N PRO A 84 5.15 18.33 9.03
CA PRO A 84 5.70 18.68 7.72
C PRO A 84 6.52 19.98 7.77
N THR A 85 7.69 20.04 7.12
CA THR A 85 8.48 21.27 6.95
C THR A 85 8.99 21.42 5.52
N THR A 86 10.14 20.83 5.22
CA THR A 86 10.90 20.90 3.96
C THR A 86 10.65 19.71 3.04
N GLN A 87 9.81 18.76 3.47
CA GLN A 87 9.41 17.61 2.67
C GLN A 87 8.35 18.03 1.64
N PHE A 88 8.76 18.14 0.38
CA PHE A 88 7.89 18.49 -0.76
C PHE A 88 7.51 17.26 -1.59
N ASP A 89 7.23 16.14 -0.92
CA ASP A 89 6.78 14.92 -1.59
C ASP A 89 5.54 15.20 -2.44
N ALA A 90 5.56 14.74 -3.69
CA ALA A 90 4.44 14.91 -4.60
C ALA A 90 3.20 14.22 -4.01
N PRO A 91 2.09 14.95 -3.78
CA PRO A 91 0.89 14.34 -3.25
C PRO A 91 0.33 13.38 -4.30
N VAL A 92 0.03 12.16 -3.87
CA VAL A 92 -0.60 11.16 -4.73
C VAL A 92 -2.07 11.50 -4.77
N ARG A 93 -2.50 12.05 -5.91
CA ARG A 93 -3.93 12.05 -6.25
C ARG A 93 -4.20 10.73 -6.94
N LEU A 94 -5.32 10.11 -6.59
CA LEU A 94 -5.94 9.17 -7.51
C LEU A 94 -6.21 9.96 -8.79
N GLY A 95 -5.32 9.80 -9.77
CA GLY A 95 -5.70 10.04 -11.14
C GLY A 95 -6.93 9.19 -11.41
N ALA A 96 -7.82 9.68 -12.26
CA ALA A 96 -8.70 8.78 -12.96
C ALA A 96 -7.83 7.83 -13.82
N ALA A 97 -7.26 6.80 -13.19
CA ALA A 97 -6.50 5.74 -13.80
C ALA A 97 -7.29 4.47 -13.50
N LEU A 98 -7.76 3.69 -14.48
CA LEU A 98 -7.41 3.61 -15.88
C LEU A 98 -8.48 4.20 -16.81
N GLU A 99 -8.08 4.47 -18.06
CA GLU A 99 -8.99 4.68 -19.19
C GLU A 99 -10.23 3.79 -19.09
N LEU A 100 -11.41 4.40 -18.94
CA LEU A 100 -12.67 3.73 -19.25
C LEU A 100 -12.63 3.33 -20.72
N SER A 101 -12.17 2.13 -21.03
CA SER A 101 -12.52 1.49 -22.28
C SER A 101 -13.94 0.97 -22.13
N LEU A 102 -14.92 1.82 -22.47
CA LEU A 102 -16.33 1.46 -22.50
C LEU A 102 -16.55 0.27 -23.44
N ARG A 103 -16.45 -0.95 -22.91
CA ARG A 103 -17.00 -2.16 -23.53
C ARG A 103 -18.14 -2.64 -22.64
N GLN A 104 -19.33 -2.12 -22.93
CA GLN A 104 -20.58 -2.65 -22.38
C GLN A 104 -20.72 -4.14 -22.78
N SER A 105 -20.39 -5.06 -21.88
CA SER A 105 -20.78 -6.46 -22.02
C SER A 105 -22.12 -6.67 -21.33
N ARG A 106 -23.14 -7.06 -22.11
CA ARG A 106 -24.45 -7.48 -21.59
C ARG A 106 -24.31 -8.74 -20.71
N PRO A 107 -25.07 -8.86 -19.60
CA PRO A 107 -24.97 -10.02 -18.72
C PRO A 107 -25.49 -11.29 -19.43
N ARG A 108 -24.74 -12.39 -19.35
CA ARG A 108 -25.22 -13.72 -19.73
C ARG A 108 -25.34 -14.59 -18.49
N ALA A 109 -26.52 -15.18 -18.29
CA ALA A 109 -26.85 -15.98 -17.11
C ALA A 109 -25.97 -17.24 -16.99
N PRO A 110 -25.57 -17.65 -15.76
CA PRO A 110 -24.78 -18.87 -15.56
C PRO A 110 -25.67 -20.13 -15.58
N SER A 111 -25.21 -21.18 -16.26
CA SER A 111 -25.74 -22.54 -16.12
C SER A 111 -24.92 -23.31 -15.08
N ARG A 112 -25.62 -24.08 -14.24
CA ARG A 112 -25.04 -24.87 -13.14
C ARG A 112 -24.39 -26.16 -13.66
N ARG A 113 -23.26 -26.54 -13.05
CA ARG A 113 -23.04 -27.88 -12.45
C ARG A 113 -21.85 -27.82 -11.48
N ALA A 114 -21.91 -28.66 -10.45
CA ALA A 114 -20.99 -28.74 -9.34
C ALA A 114 -20.04 -29.96 -9.47
N ASP A 115 -18.85 -29.77 -8.90
CA ASP A 115 -17.99 -30.71 -8.16
C ASP A 115 -16.61 -31.09 -8.71
N SER A 116 -15.68 -31.10 -7.74
CA SER A 116 -14.25 -31.46 -7.71
C SER A 116 -13.27 -30.43 -8.32
N ALA A 117 -12.30 -29.99 -7.48
CA ALA A 117 -11.26 -28.97 -7.75
C ALA A 117 -11.63 -27.98 -8.85
N SER A 118 -12.39 -26.92 -8.49
CA SER A 118 -13.05 -26.03 -9.46
C SER A 118 -12.09 -25.60 -10.55
N GLU A 119 -12.26 -26.17 -11.74
CA GLU A 119 -11.69 -25.66 -12.98
C GLU A 119 -11.98 -24.15 -13.02
N VAL A 120 -10.95 -23.34 -13.30
CA VAL A 120 -11.10 -21.88 -13.30
C VAL A 120 -12.16 -21.52 -14.34
N PRO A 121 -13.27 -20.84 -13.96
CA PRO A 121 -14.35 -20.56 -14.90
C PRO A 121 -13.84 -19.82 -16.13
N ALA A 122 -14.24 -20.22 -17.34
CA ALA A 122 -13.80 -19.58 -18.58
C ALA A 122 -14.09 -18.07 -18.63
N SER A 123 -15.12 -17.60 -17.90
CA SER A 123 -15.43 -16.18 -17.76
C SER A 123 -14.29 -15.36 -17.12
N CYS A 124 -13.47 -16.00 -16.28
CA CYS A 124 -12.35 -15.36 -15.59
C CYS A 124 -11.27 -14.84 -16.53
N ALA A 125 -11.21 -15.34 -17.78
CA ALA A 125 -10.32 -14.80 -18.81
C ALA A 125 -10.67 -13.36 -19.24
N SER A 126 -11.89 -12.90 -18.94
CA SER A 126 -12.40 -11.59 -19.37
C SER A 126 -12.94 -10.72 -18.22
N SER A 127 -13.05 -11.29 -17.03
CA SER A 127 -13.85 -10.73 -15.95
C SER A 127 -13.49 -11.42 -14.63
N ILE A 128 -12.69 -10.74 -13.81
CA ILE A 128 -12.28 -11.23 -12.50
C ILE A 128 -13.37 -10.89 -11.47
N THR A 129 -13.73 -11.91 -10.70
CA THR A 129 -14.71 -11.87 -9.60
C THR A 129 -14.12 -12.62 -8.40
N PRO A 130 -14.68 -12.49 -7.18
CA PRO A 130 -14.24 -13.28 -6.04
C PRO A 130 -14.15 -14.79 -6.30
N ARG A 131 -15.09 -15.34 -7.07
CA ARG A 131 -15.07 -16.76 -7.47
C ARG A 131 -13.88 -17.12 -8.36
N CYS A 132 -13.46 -16.20 -9.24
CA CYS A 132 -12.26 -16.40 -10.06
C CYS A 132 -11.01 -16.51 -9.19
N LEU A 133 -10.86 -15.61 -8.23
CA LEU A 133 -9.71 -15.60 -7.31
C LEU A 133 -9.72 -16.82 -6.38
N GLN A 134 -10.90 -17.25 -5.92
CA GLN A 134 -11.06 -18.51 -5.17
C GLN A 134 -10.63 -19.73 -5.99
N ALA A 135 -10.97 -19.79 -7.27
CA ALA A 135 -10.57 -20.88 -8.14
C ALA A 135 -9.08 -20.84 -8.50
N LEU A 136 -8.55 -19.66 -8.82
CA LEU A 136 -7.13 -19.45 -9.18
C LEU A 136 -6.17 -19.75 -8.03
N TYR A 137 -6.48 -19.24 -6.83
CA TYR A 137 -5.57 -19.28 -5.69
C TYR A 137 -5.99 -20.23 -4.58
N GLY A 138 -7.00 -21.08 -4.83
CA GLY A 138 -7.49 -22.04 -3.84
C GLY A 138 -8.04 -21.40 -2.57
N ILE A 139 -8.55 -20.17 -2.66
CA ILE A 139 -9.09 -19.45 -1.49
C ILE A 139 -10.38 -20.16 -1.02
N PRO A 140 -10.48 -20.59 0.25
CA PRO A 140 -11.65 -21.29 0.73
C PRO A 140 -12.93 -20.45 0.60
N THR A 141 -14.01 -21.08 0.12
CA THR A 141 -15.34 -20.45 0.05
C THR A 141 -16.05 -20.44 1.41
N MET A 142 -15.71 -21.38 2.29
CA MET A 142 -16.34 -21.53 3.60
C MET A 142 -16.06 -20.30 4.48
N PRO A 143 -17.03 -19.83 5.28
CA PRO A 143 -16.80 -18.78 6.27
C PRO A 143 -15.64 -19.10 7.22
N ALA A 144 -14.91 -18.07 7.66
CA ALA A 144 -13.91 -18.18 8.71
C ALA A 144 -14.60 -18.63 10.00
N THR A 145 -13.96 -19.54 10.74
CA THR A 145 -14.53 -20.11 11.98
C THR A 145 -13.85 -19.58 13.24
N SER A 146 -12.64 -19.04 13.12
CA SER A 146 -11.91 -18.42 14.22
C SER A 146 -12.49 -17.04 14.56
N SER A 147 -12.80 -16.83 15.83
CA SER A 147 -13.08 -15.50 16.38
C SER A 147 -11.76 -14.81 16.72
N GLY A 148 -11.55 -13.59 16.23
CA GLY A 148 -10.34 -12.79 16.52
C GLY A 148 -9.54 -12.35 15.29
N ASN A 149 -9.91 -12.80 14.10
CA ASN A 149 -9.34 -12.27 12.86
C ASN A 149 -9.80 -10.83 12.60
N SER A 150 -8.84 -9.97 12.26
CA SER A 150 -9.07 -8.55 11.96
C SER A 150 -8.25 -8.15 10.74
N LEU A 151 -8.95 -7.64 9.72
CA LEU A 151 -8.34 -7.17 8.47
C LEU A 151 -8.72 -5.71 8.25
N TYR A 152 -7.71 -4.84 8.24
CA TYR A 152 -7.88 -3.41 8.02
C TYR A 152 -7.55 -3.04 6.58
N VAL A 153 -8.41 -2.25 5.96
CA VAL A 153 -8.25 -1.66 4.63
C VAL A 153 -8.02 -0.17 4.80
N SER A 154 -6.88 0.35 4.35
CA SER A 154 -6.58 1.79 4.45
C SER A 154 -7.30 2.60 3.37
N GLY A 155 -8.20 3.49 3.77
CA GLY A 155 -8.81 4.50 2.91
C GLY A 155 -8.09 5.85 3.03
N LEU A 156 -7.23 6.19 2.07
CA LEU A 156 -6.42 7.41 2.13
C LEU A 156 -6.88 8.48 1.14
N GLY A 157 -6.60 9.75 1.44
CA GLY A 157 -6.84 10.86 0.50
C GLY A 157 -8.33 11.04 0.19
N GLY A 158 -9.18 10.71 1.16
CA GLY A 158 -10.64 10.84 1.08
C GLY A 158 -11.36 9.85 0.16
N THR A 159 -10.74 8.70 -0.13
CA THR A 159 -11.47 7.56 -0.69
C THR A 159 -12.53 7.06 0.27
N SER A 160 -13.64 6.62 -0.31
CA SER A 160 -14.80 6.13 0.43
C SER A 160 -15.29 4.83 -0.19
N ALA A 161 -15.60 3.89 0.70
CA ALA A 161 -16.31 2.66 0.40
C ALA A 161 -17.80 2.86 0.69
N ASN A 162 -18.68 2.26 -0.12
CA ASN A 162 -20.12 2.39 0.08
C ASN A 162 -20.78 1.05 0.50
N PRO A 163 -21.50 1.02 1.64
CA PRO A 163 -22.13 -0.22 2.12
C PRO A 163 -23.21 -0.78 1.20
N ASN A 164 -23.95 0.07 0.47
CA ASN A 164 -24.99 -0.39 -0.45
C ASN A 164 -24.40 -1.00 -1.72
N ASP A 165 -23.30 -0.42 -2.22
CA ASP A 165 -22.52 -0.98 -3.33
C ASP A 165 -21.93 -2.35 -2.94
N LEU A 166 -21.36 -2.46 -1.73
CA LEU A 166 -20.90 -3.74 -1.20
C LEU A 166 -22.02 -4.77 -1.12
N GLN A 167 -23.18 -4.42 -0.56
CA GLN A 167 -24.31 -5.35 -0.44
C GLN A 167 -24.72 -5.87 -1.83
N THR A 168 -24.85 -4.97 -2.81
CA THR A 168 -25.21 -5.33 -4.19
C THR A 168 -24.12 -6.16 -4.88
N PHE A 169 -22.84 -5.85 -4.60
CA PHE A 169 -21.70 -6.64 -5.08
C PHE A 169 -21.76 -8.07 -4.55
N LEU A 170 -22.02 -8.24 -3.26
CA LEU A 170 -22.13 -9.56 -2.63
C LEU A 170 -23.32 -10.34 -3.18
N GLU A 171 -24.49 -9.72 -3.34
CA GLU A 171 -25.66 -10.36 -3.95
C GLU A 171 -25.37 -10.90 -5.36
N GLN A 172 -24.55 -10.19 -6.13
CA GLN A 172 -24.20 -10.56 -7.49
C GLN A 172 -23.09 -11.61 -7.56
N PHE A 173 -22.02 -11.43 -6.80
CA PHE A 173 -20.77 -12.18 -6.99
C PHE A 173 -20.42 -13.15 -5.85
N ARG A 174 -21.05 -12.99 -4.68
CA ARG A 174 -20.93 -13.88 -3.50
C ARG A 174 -22.31 -14.08 -2.83
N PRO A 175 -23.32 -14.61 -3.55
CA PRO A 175 -24.68 -14.74 -3.03
C PRO A 175 -24.80 -15.69 -1.82
N ASP A 176 -23.74 -16.45 -1.53
CA ASP A 176 -23.56 -17.25 -0.33
C ASP A 176 -23.27 -16.42 0.93
N ILE A 177 -22.75 -15.19 0.78
CA ILE A 177 -22.56 -14.23 1.88
C ILE A 177 -23.86 -13.42 2.06
N LYS A 178 -24.57 -13.65 3.17
CA LYS A 178 -25.85 -12.96 3.44
C LYS A 178 -25.72 -11.64 4.18
N ASN A 179 -24.73 -11.52 5.07
CA ASN A 179 -24.56 -10.38 5.97
C ASN A 179 -23.11 -9.83 5.91
N GLY A 180 -22.54 -9.73 4.71
CA GLY A 180 -21.19 -9.19 4.55
C GLY A 180 -21.19 -7.69 4.78
N THR A 181 -20.29 -7.20 5.63
CA THR A 181 -20.22 -5.79 6.01
C THR A 181 -18.79 -5.42 6.40
N TYR A 182 -18.54 -4.14 6.57
CA TYR A 182 -17.32 -3.58 7.17
C TYR A 182 -17.70 -2.45 8.12
N THR A 183 -16.77 -2.11 9.00
CA THR A 183 -16.87 -0.95 9.89
C THR A 183 -15.97 0.18 9.38
N SER A 184 -16.40 1.43 9.48
CA SER A 184 -15.53 2.57 9.18
C SER A 184 -14.85 3.08 10.44
N LEU A 185 -13.57 3.41 10.34
CA LEU A 185 -12.76 3.94 11.42
C LEU A 185 -12.10 5.25 11.00
N SER A 186 -12.33 6.33 11.76
CA SER A 186 -11.65 7.61 11.54
C SER A 186 -10.28 7.61 12.21
N VAL A 187 -9.24 7.86 11.42
CA VAL A 187 -7.86 8.04 11.88
C VAL A 187 -7.51 9.52 11.88
N ALA A 188 -6.90 9.99 12.98
CA ALA A 188 -6.40 11.36 13.13
C ALA A 188 -7.46 12.47 12.89
N GLY A 189 -8.73 12.17 13.11
CA GLY A 189 -9.85 13.11 12.92
C GLY A 189 -10.29 13.27 11.46
N SER A 190 -9.96 12.30 10.60
CA SER A 190 -10.47 12.24 9.23
C SER A 190 -11.99 12.06 9.21
N SER A 191 -12.60 12.37 8.07
CA SER A 191 -14.03 12.16 7.85
C SER A 191 -14.26 11.43 6.54
N ASP A 192 -15.20 10.49 6.55
CA ASP A 192 -15.70 9.89 5.32
C ASP A 192 -16.56 10.91 4.56
N THR A 193 -16.31 11.07 3.27
CA THR A 193 -17.13 11.94 2.40
C THR A 193 -18.47 11.27 2.06
N GLY A 194 -18.56 9.95 2.18
CA GLY A 194 -19.69 9.12 1.75
C GLY A 194 -19.86 9.04 0.23
N ILE A 195 -18.99 9.69 -0.54
CA ILE A 195 -19.03 9.68 -2.01
C ILE A 195 -18.26 8.45 -2.49
N PRO A 196 -18.92 7.43 -3.06
CA PRO A 196 -18.26 6.17 -3.42
C PRO A 196 -17.12 6.42 -4.41
N THR A 197 -15.98 5.80 -4.13
CA THR A 197 -14.79 5.82 -5.00
C THR A 197 -14.50 4.43 -5.53
N ASN A 198 -13.88 4.34 -6.71
CA ASN A 198 -13.46 3.04 -7.29
C ASN A 198 -12.55 2.29 -6.33
N GLU A 199 -11.54 2.98 -5.78
CA GLU A 199 -10.54 2.43 -4.88
C GLU A 199 -11.16 1.86 -3.60
N GLY A 200 -11.86 2.71 -2.83
CA GLY A 200 -12.48 2.29 -1.58
C GLY A 200 -13.48 1.16 -1.77
N ASN A 201 -14.22 1.16 -2.89
CA ASN A 201 -15.12 0.06 -3.22
C ASN A 201 -14.38 -1.21 -3.64
N CYS A 202 -13.37 -1.13 -4.51
CA CYS A 202 -12.60 -2.30 -4.93
C CYS A 202 -11.97 -2.99 -3.72
N ASP A 203 -11.24 -2.24 -2.90
CA ASP A 203 -10.54 -2.77 -1.75
C ASP A 203 -11.49 -3.46 -0.78
N THR A 204 -12.60 -2.81 -0.40
CA THR A 204 -13.56 -3.38 0.55
C THR A 204 -14.39 -4.51 -0.04
N GLN A 205 -14.80 -4.44 -1.31
CA GLN A 205 -15.59 -5.48 -1.97
C GLN A 205 -14.82 -6.78 -2.12
N TYR A 206 -13.55 -6.72 -2.54
CA TYR A 206 -12.73 -7.92 -2.65
C TYR A 206 -12.26 -8.42 -1.30
N THR A 207 -11.99 -7.54 -0.33
CA THR A 207 -11.67 -7.96 1.03
C THR A 207 -12.84 -8.72 1.67
N VAL A 208 -14.03 -8.10 1.78
CA VAL A 208 -15.22 -8.76 2.37
C VAL A 208 -15.65 -9.97 1.52
N GLY A 209 -15.54 -9.84 0.20
CA GLY A 209 -15.89 -10.87 -0.77
C GLY A 209 -14.94 -12.07 -0.80
N LEU A 210 -13.77 -12.03 -0.16
CA LEU A 210 -12.83 -13.16 -0.08
C LEU A 210 -12.61 -13.61 1.38
N ALA A 211 -12.44 -12.68 2.31
CA ALA A 211 -12.31 -12.90 3.74
C ALA A 211 -13.69 -13.10 4.41
N THR A 212 -14.44 -14.11 3.97
CA THR A 212 -15.81 -14.36 4.46
C THR A 212 -15.84 -14.61 5.98
N ASN A 213 -16.71 -13.90 6.71
CA ASN A 213 -16.87 -13.95 8.17
C ASN A 213 -15.64 -13.51 8.97
N VAL A 214 -14.89 -12.55 8.42
CA VAL A 214 -13.76 -11.87 9.05
C VAL A 214 -14.18 -10.44 9.38
N SER A 215 -13.70 -9.89 10.50
CA SER A 215 -13.97 -8.50 10.87
C SER A 215 -13.15 -7.57 9.97
N VAL A 216 -13.81 -6.88 9.05
CA VAL A 216 -13.19 -5.93 8.14
C VAL A 216 -13.43 -4.50 8.62
N THR A 217 -12.36 -3.71 8.70
CA THR A 217 -12.42 -2.29 9.05
C THR A 217 -11.81 -1.45 7.92
N TYR A 218 -12.56 -0.47 7.45
CA TYR A 218 -12.09 0.55 6.52
C TYR A 218 -11.55 1.74 7.34
N ALA A 219 -10.22 1.82 7.45
CA ALA A 219 -9.51 2.82 8.25
C ALA A 219 -9.21 4.06 7.40
N ILE A 220 -9.94 5.14 7.64
CA ILE A 220 -9.94 6.36 6.85
C ILE A 220 -8.90 7.32 7.41
N ALA A 221 -7.95 7.78 6.60
CA ALA A 221 -7.01 8.84 6.98
C ALA A 221 -6.87 9.89 5.86
N GLY A 222 -6.52 11.11 6.25
CA GLY A 222 -6.33 12.21 5.32
C GLY A 222 -7.62 12.83 4.78
N SER A 223 -7.49 13.60 3.69
CA SER A 223 -8.58 14.37 3.06
C SER A 223 -8.39 14.44 1.55
N MET A 224 -9.50 14.44 0.78
CA MET A 224 -9.49 14.62 -0.68
C MET A 224 -8.85 15.94 -1.14
N SER A 225 -8.87 16.98 -0.30
CA SER A 225 -8.39 18.31 -0.71
C SER A 225 -6.88 18.34 -0.98
N ASN A 226 -6.12 17.49 -0.28
CA ASN A 226 -4.66 17.59 -0.19
C ASN A 226 -3.92 16.45 -0.91
N GLY A 227 -4.65 15.51 -1.53
CA GLY A 227 -4.08 14.23 -1.98
C GLY A 227 -3.58 13.38 -0.81
N VAL A 228 -2.98 12.23 -1.10
CA VAL A 228 -2.30 11.40 -0.10
C VAL A 228 -0.86 11.86 0.05
N THR A 229 -0.39 11.97 1.28
CA THR A 229 0.96 12.36 1.66
C THR A 229 1.58 11.33 2.60
N PHE A 230 2.90 11.40 2.82
CA PHE A 230 3.55 10.62 3.88
C PHE A 230 2.96 10.87 5.27
N GLY A 231 2.39 12.04 5.49
CA GLY A 231 1.68 12.37 6.73
C GLY A 231 0.46 11.48 6.97
N ASP A 232 -0.24 11.08 5.91
CA ASP A 232 -1.40 10.18 6.02
C ASP A 232 -0.95 8.75 6.36
N LEU A 233 0.18 8.30 5.77
CA LEU A 233 0.81 7.03 6.16
C LEU A 233 1.31 7.05 7.60
N LEU A 234 1.95 8.15 8.03
CA LEU A 234 2.44 8.32 9.40
C LEU A 234 1.28 8.28 10.40
N ASN A 235 0.24 9.09 10.16
CA ASN A 235 -0.95 9.12 11.02
C ASN A 235 -1.60 7.74 11.11
N THR A 236 -1.67 7.00 9.99
CA THR A 236 -2.24 5.65 9.97
C THR A 236 -1.41 4.67 10.77
N VAL A 237 -0.11 4.54 10.50
CA VAL A 237 0.73 3.54 11.18
C VAL A 237 0.88 3.84 12.67
N VAL A 238 1.01 5.12 13.04
CA VAL A 238 1.10 5.55 14.44
C VAL A 238 -0.19 5.25 15.18
N TYR A 239 -1.34 5.51 14.57
CA TYR A 239 -2.63 5.16 15.15
C TYR A 239 -2.76 3.65 15.38
N LEU A 240 -2.35 2.83 14.41
CA LEU A 240 -2.39 1.37 14.54
C LEU A 240 -1.47 0.86 15.67
N LEU A 241 -0.31 1.49 15.89
CA LEU A 241 0.60 1.18 16.99
C LEU A 241 0.05 1.59 18.38
N GLU A 242 -0.96 2.45 18.43
CA GLU A 242 -1.62 2.89 19.66
C GLU A 242 -2.83 2.03 20.05
N LEU A 243 -3.27 1.13 19.17
CA LEU A 243 -4.33 0.18 19.50
C LEU A 243 -3.80 -0.86 20.49
N ASP A 244 -4.59 -1.15 21.53
CA ASP A 244 -4.31 -2.24 22.46
C ASP A 244 -4.19 -3.59 21.71
N GLU A 245 -5.01 -3.75 20.67
CA GLU A 245 -5.01 -4.90 19.77
C GLU A 245 -4.95 -4.40 18.30
N PRO A 246 -3.75 -4.24 17.73
CA PRO A 246 -3.59 -3.91 16.31
C PRO A 246 -4.20 -4.99 15.40
N PRO A 247 -4.58 -4.66 14.16
CA PRO A 247 -5.13 -5.65 13.25
C PRO A 247 -4.12 -6.75 12.93
N LEU A 248 -4.59 -7.98 12.69
CA LEU A 248 -3.70 -9.08 12.28
C LEU A 248 -3.20 -8.90 10.85
N VAL A 249 -3.99 -8.24 9.99
CA VAL A 249 -3.63 -7.92 8.62
C VAL A 249 -4.04 -6.48 8.30
N VAL A 250 -3.16 -5.72 7.66
CA VAL A 250 -3.50 -4.40 7.08
C VAL A 250 -3.09 -4.37 5.61
N THR A 251 -3.99 -3.90 4.74
CA THR A 251 -3.72 -3.68 3.31
C THR A 251 -3.86 -2.21 2.96
N THR A 252 -2.90 -1.70 2.19
CA THR A 252 -2.87 -0.30 1.75
C THR A 252 -2.54 -0.23 0.26
N SER A 253 -3.44 0.38 -0.51
CA SER A 253 -3.35 0.49 -1.97
C SER A 253 -2.80 1.85 -2.43
N TYR A 254 -1.78 2.37 -1.74
CA TYR A 254 -1.19 3.68 -2.04
C TYR A 254 0.33 3.61 -2.07
N VAL A 255 0.91 4.15 -3.13
CA VAL A 255 2.35 4.25 -3.32
C VAL A 255 2.75 5.62 -3.83
N PHE A 256 4.02 5.95 -3.61
CA PHE A 256 4.72 7.15 -4.00
C PHE A 256 5.97 6.74 -4.76
N ASP A 257 6.53 7.64 -5.55
CA ASP A 257 7.92 7.48 -5.97
C ASP A 257 8.82 7.50 -4.72
N GLU A 258 9.84 6.64 -4.70
CA GLU A 258 10.78 6.59 -3.58
C GLU A 258 11.52 7.93 -3.45
N PRO A 259 11.53 8.55 -2.25
CA PRO A 259 11.99 9.93 -2.11
C PRO A 259 13.50 10.05 -2.34
N VAL A 260 13.90 11.22 -2.85
CA VAL A 260 15.30 11.49 -3.21
C VAL A 260 15.97 12.55 -2.32
N ASP A 261 15.20 13.41 -1.66
CA ASP A 261 15.74 14.39 -0.72
C ASP A 261 15.96 13.79 0.67
N SER A 262 16.95 14.30 1.40
CA SER A 262 17.38 13.73 2.67
C SER A 262 16.29 13.73 3.75
N GLU A 263 15.43 14.73 3.76
CA GLU A 263 14.40 14.89 4.77
C GLU A 263 13.27 13.88 4.57
N SER A 264 12.78 13.72 3.34
CA SER A 264 11.78 12.71 3.01
C SER A 264 12.33 11.28 3.12
N ILE A 265 13.63 11.06 2.85
CA ILE A 265 14.29 9.76 3.12
C ILE A 265 14.21 9.40 4.62
N GLN A 266 14.36 10.37 5.53
CA GLN A 266 14.23 10.10 6.98
C GLN A 266 12.79 9.79 7.37
N VAL A 267 11.81 10.43 6.74
CA VAL A 267 10.39 10.09 6.91
C VAL A 267 10.12 8.65 6.44
N ALA A 268 10.61 8.28 5.25
CA ALA A 268 10.45 6.93 4.70
C ALA A 268 11.07 5.84 5.60
N ARG A 269 12.27 6.10 6.14
CA ARG A 269 12.91 5.20 7.12
C ARG A 269 12.11 5.06 8.40
N THR A 270 11.52 6.16 8.87
CA THR A 270 10.70 6.17 10.09
C THR A 270 9.41 5.39 9.89
N LEU A 271 8.72 5.59 8.76
CA LEU A 271 7.59 4.78 8.35
C LEU A 271 7.94 3.29 8.32
N CYS A 272 9.09 2.92 7.73
CA CYS A 272 9.57 1.54 7.73
C CYS A 272 9.79 0.96 9.13
N ASN A 273 10.34 1.74 10.04
CA ASN A 273 10.52 1.31 11.42
C ASN A 273 9.17 1.09 12.12
N TYR A 274 8.15 1.92 11.85
CA TYR A 274 6.81 1.69 12.39
C TYR A 274 6.14 0.45 11.80
N TYR A 275 6.32 0.17 10.51
CA TYR A 275 5.86 -1.08 9.91
C TYR A 275 6.56 -2.30 10.51
N ALA A 276 7.88 -2.21 10.80
CA ALA A 276 8.59 -3.25 11.54
C ALA A 276 8.01 -3.48 12.94
N GLN A 277 7.70 -2.40 13.67
CA GLN A 277 7.07 -2.50 14.99
C GLN A 277 5.70 -3.20 14.91
N LEU A 278 4.85 -2.85 13.93
CA LEU A 278 3.58 -3.57 13.69
C LEU A 278 3.82 -5.05 13.39
N GLY A 279 4.83 -5.35 12.57
CA GLY A 279 5.24 -6.73 12.28
C GLY A 279 5.62 -7.53 13.55
N LEU A 280 6.32 -6.89 14.49
CA LEU A 280 6.66 -7.48 15.80
C LEU A 280 5.44 -7.70 16.70
N LEU A 281 4.40 -6.87 16.55
CA LEU A 281 3.11 -7.03 17.23
C LEU A 281 2.20 -8.07 16.56
N GLY A 282 2.65 -8.71 15.47
CA GLY A 282 1.93 -9.79 14.79
C GLY A 282 1.07 -9.35 13.61
N THR A 283 1.10 -8.07 13.23
CA THR A 283 0.41 -7.55 12.05
C THR A 283 1.16 -7.88 10.76
N SER A 284 0.47 -8.45 9.77
CA SER A 284 0.96 -8.53 8.39
C SER A 284 0.66 -7.20 7.67
N VAL A 285 1.71 -6.45 7.33
CA VAL A 285 1.60 -5.16 6.63
C VAL A 285 1.77 -5.36 5.13
N ILE A 286 0.70 -5.14 4.36
CA ILE A 286 0.62 -5.46 2.93
C ILE A 286 0.39 -4.18 2.14
N PHE A 287 1.20 -3.97 1.11
CA PHE A 287 1.10 -2.82 0.22
C PHE A 287 0.99 -3.25 -1.25
N ALA A 288 0.17 -2.53 -2.00
CA ALA A 288 0.22 -2.58 -3.46
C ALA A 288 1.62 -2.15 -3.96
N SER A 289 2.12 -2.78 -5.01
CA SER A 289 3.44 -2.46 -5.56
C SER A 289 3.50 -1.17 -6.35
N GLY A 290 2.37 -0.75 -6.94
CA GLY A 290 2.25 0.41 -7.82
C GLY A 290 1.88 0.03 -9.26
N ASP A 291 1.43 1.02 -10.03
CA ASP A 291 0.83 0.79 -11.35
C ASP A 291 1.58 1.46 -12.51
N ASN A 292 2.89 1.72 -12.34
CA ASN A 292 3.70 2.46 -13.30
C ASN A 292 4.95 1.67 -13.75
N GLY A 293 4.92 0.34 -13.63
CA GLY A 293 6.02 -0.53 -14.03
C GLY A 293 7.33 -0.18 -13.31
N ALA A 294 8.48 -0.35 -13.99
CA ALA A 294 9.80 -0.07 -13.42
C ALA A 294 10.19 1.42 -13.40
N VAL A 295 9.48 2.28 -14.13
CA VAL A 295 9.89 3.69 -14.36
C VAL A 295 9.20 4.70 -13.44
N GLY A 296 8.21 4.28 -12.64
CA GLY A 296 7.48 5.13 -11.71
C GLY A 296 6.75 6.29 -12.39
N GLY A 297 6.55 7.40 -11.69
CA GLY A 297 6.06 8.65 -12.29
C GLY A 297 4.55 8.85 -12.20
N GLY A 298 3.99 8.73 -10.99
CA GLY A 298 2.55 8.89 -10.75
C GLY A 298 1.89 10.06 -11.49
N SER A 299 0.84 9.77 -12.27
CA SER A 299 -0.17 10.66 -12.88
C SER A 299 0.24 11.89 -13.70
N ASN A 300 1.52 12.25 -13.85
CA ASN A 300 1.92 13.50 -14.52
C ASN A 300 2.94 13.29 -15.66
N GLN A 301 2.39 13.05 -16.86
CA GLN A 301 2.64 13.71 -18.16
C GLN A 301 4.07 14.06 -18.65
N ASN A 302 5.11 13.52 -18.03
CA ASN A 302 6.41 13.30 -18.64
C ASN A 302 6.89 11.99 -18.04
N ASN A 303 6.60 10.86 -18.69
CA ASN A 303 6.77 9.48 -18.20
C ASN A 303 8.23 9.07 -17.88
N GLY A 304 9.09 9.95 -17.38
CA GLY A 304 10.50 9.67 -17.15
C GLY A 304 11.25 9.22 -18.41
N CYS A 305 10.61 9.18 -19.59
CA CYS A 305 11.14 8.61 -20.83
C CYS A 305 12.15 9.54 -21.52
N GLN A 306 12.97 10.24 -20.74
CA GLN A 306 14.24 10.77 -21.23
C GLN A 306 15.27 9.65 -21.17
N SER A 307 15.25 8.77 -22.17
CA SER A 307 16.20 7.65 -22.21
C SER A 307 17.65 8.15 -22.38
N PRO A 308 18.61 7.66 -21.57
CA PRO A 308 18.43 6.76 -20.42
C PRO A 308 18.12 7.51 -19.13
N ALA A 309 16.96 7.26 -18.51
CA ALA A 309 16.62 7.71 -17.17
C ALA A 309 16.68 6.52 -16.19
N PRO A 310 17.19 6.71 -14.97
CA PRO A 310 17.11 5.68 -13.93
C PRO A 310 15.68 5.26 -13.63
N PHE A 311 15.50 3.99 -13.26
CA PHE A 311 14.24 3.47 -12.73
C PHE A 311 13.87 4.17 -11.42
N VAL A 312 12.56 4.33 -11.21
CA VAL A 312 11.98 5.03 -10.07
C VAL A 312 11.22 4.01 -9.22
N PRO A 313 11.82 3.54 -8.11
CA PRO A 313 11.19 2.60 -7.21
C PRO A 313 9.97 3.19 -6.51
N SER A 314 9.07 2.34 -6.02
CA SER A 314 7.81 2.73 -5.40
C SER A 314 7.83 2.49 -3.90
N PHE A 315 7.65 3.54 -3.10
CA PHE A 315 7.54 3.49 -1.64
C PHE A 315 6.05 3.52 -1.24
N PRO A 316 5.58 2.77 -0.21
CA PRO A 316 6.32 1.95 0.75
C PRO A 316 6.76 0.57 0.27
N SER A 317 6.49 0.16 -0.96
CA SER A 317 6.88 -1.17 -1.45
C SER A 317 8.39 -1.44 -1.43
N THR A 318 9.24 -0.41 -1.47
CA THR A 318 10.68 -0.53 -1.24
C THR A 318 11.08 -0.77 0.22
N CYS A 319 10.16 -0.62 1.17
CA CYS A 319 10.39 -0.93 2.57
C CYS A 319 10.64 -2.44 2.76
N PRO A 320 11.68 -2.85 3.50
CA PRO A 320 11.96 -4.28 3.73
C PRO A 320 11.02 -4.93 4.76
N PHE A 321 10.17 -4.15 5.44
CA PHE A 321 9.29 -4.64 6.52
C PHE A 321 7.81 -4.71 6.14
N VAL A 322 7.50 -4.50 4.85
CA VAL A 322 6.16 -4.69 4.29
C VAL A 322 6.21 -5.80 3.24
N THR A 323 5.09 -6.49 3.04
CA THR A 323 4.90 -7.40 1.92
C THR A 323 4.32 -6.63 0.74
N SER A 324 5.11 -6.48 -0.32
CA SER A 324 4.71 -5.78 -1.55
C SER A 324 4.02 -6.75 -2.51
N VAL A 325 2.87 -6.34 -3.05
CA VAL A 325 2.00 -7.17 -3.90
C VAL A 325 1.91 -6.58 -5.32
N GLY A 326 2.45 -7.33 -6.27
CA GLY A 326 2.35 -7.08 -7.72
C GLY A 326 1.05 -7.58 -8.34
N SER A 327 0.93 -7.34 -9.64
CA SER A 327 -0.22 -7.73 -10.45
C SER A 327 0.16 -8.70 -11.55
N THR A 328 -0.66 -9.73 -11.70
CA THR A 328 -0.72 -10.63 -12.84
C THR A 328 -1.98 -10.37 -13.66
N GLN A 329 -2.01 -10.96 -14.85
CA GLN A 329 -3.13 -10.93 -15.77
C GLN A 329 -3.26 -12.26 -16.50
N GLY A 330 -4.45 -12.53 -17.02
CA GLY A 330 -4.73 -13.79 -17.72
C GLY A 330 -4.87 -14.97 -16.75
N VAL A 331 -5.46 -16.06 -17.24
CA VAL A 331 -5.80 -17.22 -16.40
C VAL A 331 -5.07 -18.48 -16.85
N ASN A 332 -4.83 -18.63 -18.17
CA ASN A 332 -4.21 -19.80 -18.76
C ASN A 332 -3.51 -19.40 -20.09
N PRO A 333 -2.25 -18.94 -20.06
CA PRO A 333 -1.41 -18.74 -18.87
C PRO A 333 -1.80 -17.48 -18.08
N GLU A 334 -1.48 -17.49 -16.78
CA GLU A 334 -1.33 -16.29 -15.97
C GLU A 334 0.08 -15.72 -16.19
N VAL A 335 0.18 -14.41 -16.45
CA VAL A 335 1.43 -13.72 -16.82
C VAL A 335 1.54 -12.39 -16.06
N ALA A 336 2.73 -11.80 -16.01
CA ALA A 336 2.93 -10.50 -15.39
C ALA A 336 2.09 -9.41 -16.10
N ALA A 337 1.46 -8.52 -15.32
CA ALA A 337 0.78 -7.35 -15.85
C ALA A 337 1.78 -6.21 -16.01
N SER A 338 1.83 -5.58 -17.20
CA SER A 338 2.89 -4.62 -17.54
C SER A 338 2.92 -3.36 -16.68
N PHE A 339 1.78 -2.97 -16.12
CA PHE A 339 1.71 -1.84 -15.19
C PHE A 339 2.25 -2.17 -13.80
N SER A 340 2.38 -3.45 -13.43
CA SER A 340 2.78 -3.86 -12.09
C SER A 340 4.17 -3.30 -11.76
N SER A 341 4.24 -2.39 -10.80
CA SER A 341 5.51 -1.82 -10.39
C SER A 341 6.39 -2.86 -9.73
N GLY A 342 7.69 -2.76 -10.01
CA GLY A 342 8.69 -3.70 -9.53
C GLY A 342 10.07 -3.22 -9.90
N GLY A 343 11.01 -3.36 -8.99
CA GLY A 343 12.34 -2.76 -9.12
C GLY A 343 13.15 -2.91 -7.84
N PHE A 344 14.11 -2.01 -7.66
CA PHE A 344 15.08 -2.06 -6.57
C PHE A 344 15.22 -0.72 -5.88
N SER A 345 15.08 -0.70 -4.56
CA SER A 345 15.23 0.50 -3.73
C SER A 345 16.60 1.18 -3.89
N ASN A 346 16.59 2.51 -3.91
CA ASN A 346 17.75 3.38 -3.79
C ASN A 346 18.06 3.75 -2.32
N ILE A 347 17.12 3.55 -1.39
CA ILE A 347 17.25 3.90 0.04
C ILE A 347 17.61 2.69 0.90
N PHE A 348 16.87 1.59 0.74
CA PHE A 348 16.90 0.43 1.61
C PHE A 348 17.77 -0.65 1.01
N SER A 349 18.79 -1.06 1.75
CA SER A 349 19.65 -2.18 1.36
C SER A 349 18.86 -3.48 1.23
N ARG A 350 19.34 -4.37 0.37
CA ARG A 350 18.77 -5.69 0.19
C ARG A 350 18.75 -6.45 1.53
N PRO A 351 17.57 -6.87 2.02
CA PRO A 351 17.50 -7.69 3.22
C PRO A 351 18.01 -9.11 2.93
N SER A 352 18.61 -9.74 3.93
CA SER A 352 19.23 -11.06 3.77
C SER A 352 18.25 -12.15 3.37
N TYR A 353 16.96 -12.02 3.74
CA TYR A 353 15.95 -13.03 3.40
C TYR A 353 15.73 -13.16 1.88
N GLN A 354 16.05 -12.13 1.07
CA GLN A 354 15.86 -12.17 -0.38
C GLN A 354 17.16 -12.30 -1.19
N ASP A 355 18.32 -12.47 -0.53
CA ASP A 355 19.62 -12.52 -1.21
C ASP A 355 19.67 -13.61 -2.29
N THR A 356 19.23 -14.83 -1.96
CA THR A 356 19.25 -15.96 -2.89
C THR A 356 18.38 -15.69 -4.13
N ALA A 357 17.13 -15.27 -3.91
CA ALA A 357 16.18 -14.99 -4.99
C ALA A 357 16.67 -13.85 -5.90
N VAL A 358 17.13 -12.75 -5.31
CA VAL A 358 17.60 -11.59 -6.06
C VAL A 358 18.88 -11.88 -6.84
N ASN A 359 19.86 -12.59 -6.25
CA ASN A 359 21.08 -12.95 -6.97
C ASN A 359 20.76 -13.88 -8.16
N ALA A 360 19.82 -14.82 -8.01
CA ALA A 360 19.38 -15.68 -9.10
C ALA A 360 18.68 -14.88 -10.21
N PHE A 361 17.81 -13.94 -9.86
CA PHE A 361 17.16 -13.03 -10.80
C PHE A 361 18.18 -12.17 -11.56
N LEU A 362 19.10 -11.50 -10.85
CA LEU A 362 20.14 -10.66 -11.46
C LEU A 362 21.03 -11.47 -12.42
N HIS A 363 21.34 -12.73 -12.08
CA HIS A 363 22.10 -13.61 -12.96
C HIS A 363 21.35 -13.93 -14.26
N ARG A 364 20.03 -14.14 -14.19
CA ARG A 364 19.19 -14.39 -15.37
C ARG A 364 18.98 -13.14 -16.23
N GLN A 365 18.77 -11.98 -15.60
CA GLN A 365 18.60 -10.70 -16.31
C GLN A 365 19.86 -10.26 -17.06
N GLY A 366 21.04 -10.67 -16.58
CA GLY A 366 22.32 -10.32 -17.20
C GLY A 366 22.56 -8.80 -17.20
N ASN A 367 22.80 -8.23 -18.39
CA ASN A 367 23.06 -6.79 -18.56
C ASN A 367 21.82 -5.98 -18.93
N LEU A 368 20.61 -6.57 -18.90
CA LEU A 368 19.38 -5.83 -19.16
C LEU A 368 19.25 -4.67 -18.16
N ASN A 369 19.03 -3.45 -18.67
CA ASN A 369 18.90 -2.23 -17.87
C ASN A 369 20.11 -1.90 -16.99
N ALA A 370 21.32 -2.36 -17.35
CA ALA A 370 22.53 -2.09 -16.59
C ALA A 370 22.73 -0.57 -16.35
N GLY A 371 22.92 -0.20 -15.08
CA GLY A 371 23.09 1.21 -14.67
C GLY A 371 21.79 1.98 -14.46
N LEU A 372 20.62 1.41 -14.75
CA LEU A 372 19.33 2.07 -14.54
C LEU A 372 18.74 1.80 -13.15
N PHE A 373 19.27 0.85 -12.38
CA PHE A 373 18.73 0.49 -11.07
C PHE A 373 19.81 0.06 -10.08
N ASN A 374 19.50 0.15 -8.78
CA ASN A 374 20.41 -0.21 -7.70
C ASN A 374 20.36 -1.72 -7.37
N ILE A 375 21.30 -2.50 -7.91
CA ILE A 375 21.38 -3.95 -7.67
C ILE A 375 21.55 -4.36 -6.18
N SER A 376 21.98 -3.43 -5.33
CA SER A 376 22.20 -3.67 -3.88
C SER A 376 20.96 -3.35 -3.03
N GLY A 377 19.90 -2.84 -3.65
CA GLY A 377 18.67 -2.42 -2.97
C GLY A 377 17.70 -3.56 -2.67
N ARG A 378 16.72 -3.28 -1.81
CA ARG A 378 15.53 -4.10 -1.65
C ARG A 378 14.79 -4.18 -2.99
N ALA A 379 14.84 -5.35 -3.61
CA ALA A 379 14.03 -5.73 -4.77
C ALA A 379 12.57 -6.02 -4.37
N TYR A 380 11.58 -5.60 -5.16
CA TYR A 380 10.13 -5.78 -4.95
C TYR A 380 9.42 -5.98 -6.31
N PRO A 381 8.18 -6.52 -6.37
CA PRO A 381 7.33 -6.99 -5.26
C PRO A 381 7.79 -8.32 -4.66
N ASP A 382 7.16 -8.75 -3.56
CA ASP A 382 7.44 -10.04 -2.90
C ASP A 382 6.55 -11.17 -3.41
N VAL A 383 5.32 -10.84 -3.80
CA VAL A 383 4.29 -11.75 -4.33
C VAL A 383 3.46 -11.01 -5.38
N ALA A 384 2.62 -11.72 -6.13
CA ALA A 384 1.66 -11.11 -7.04
C ALA A 384 0.35 -11.89 -7.09
N THR A 385 -0.75 -11.20 -7.43
CA THR A 385 -2.07 -11.80 -7.71
C THR A 385 -2.72 -11.07 -8.88
N GLN A 386 -3.88 -11.53 -9.36
CA GLN A 386 -4.61 -10.89 -10.45
C GLN A 386 -4.83 -9.41 -10.12
N GLY A 387 -4.56 -8.55 -11.10
CA GLY A 387 -4.81 -7.12 -11.00
C GLY A 387 -5.57 -6.54 -12.19
N MET A 388 -6.20 -7.38 -13.03
CA MET A 388 -6.88 -6.91 -14.25
C MET A 388 -8.33 -7.40 -14.39
N ASN A 389 -9.16 -6.57 -15.02
CA ASN A 389 -10.56 -6.82 -15.37
C ASN A 389 -11.44 -7.15 -14.15
N PHE A 390 -11.19 -6.50 -13.01
CA PHE A 390 -11.98 -6.71 -11.79
C PHE A 390 -13.37 -6.12 -11.94
N ASN A 391 -14.37 -6.88 -11.50
CA ASN A 391 -15.72 -6.36 -11.38
C ASN A 391 -15.85 -5.62 -10.06
N ILE A 392 -16.34 -4.38 -10.10
CA ILE A 392 -16.61 -3.58 -8.90
C ILE A 392 -17.96 -2.89 -9.01
N ARG A 393 -18.57 -2.58 -7.87
CA ARG A 393 -19.76 -1.73 -7.75
C ARG A 393 -19.37 -0.34 -7.26
N VAL A 394 -19.79 0.71 -7.94
CA VAL A 394 -19.54 2.10 -7.53
C VAL A 394 -20.74 2.95 -7.90
N GLY A 395 -21.35 3.62 -6.92
CA GLY A 395 -22.49 4.50 -7.15
C GLY A 395 -23.71 3.78 -7.75
N GLY A 396 -23.93 2.52 -7.39
CA GLY A 396 -24.99 1.65 -7.90
C GLY A 396 -24.71 1.00 -9.26
N LEU A 397 -23.60 1.33 -9.93
CA LEU A 397 -23.24 0.79 -11.24
C LEU A 397 -22.22 -0.36 -11.12
N THR A 398 -22.22 -1.30 -12.08
CA THR A 398 -21.19 -2.34 -12.19
C THR A 398 -20.18 -1.95 -13.26
N TYR A 399 -18.90 -2.03 -12.90
CA TYR A 399 -17.75 -1.90 -13.79
C TYR A 399 -17.04 -3.26 -13.84
N ASN A 400 -16.32 -3.54 -14.92
CA ASN A 400 -15.64 -4.83 -15.17
C ASN A 400 -14.23 -4.68 -15.73
N ASP A 401 -13.67 -3.48 -15.60
CA ASP A 401 -12.42 -3.00 -16.17
C ASP A 401 -11.53 -2.32 -15.11
N PHE A 402 -11.80 -2.55 -13.81
CA PHE A 402 -10.89 -2.08 -12.78
C PHE A 402 -9.57 -2.85 -12.88
N ASN A 403 -8.47 -2.12 -13.00
CA ASN A 403 -7.12 -2.64 -13.12
C ASN A 403 -6.21 -1.89 -12.14
N GLY A 404 -5.27 -2.59 -11.53
CA GLY A 404 -4.31 -2.01 -10.61
C GLY A 404 -3.83 -3.01 -9.57
N THR A 405 -2.64 -2.78 -9.03
CA THR A 405 -2.10 -3.49 -7.87
C THR A 405 -2.93 -3.25 -6.60
N SER A 406 -3.75 -2.20 -6.62
CA SER A 406 -4.87 -1.97 -5.69
C SER A 406 -5.86 -3.12 -5.62
N ALA A 407 -6.09 -3.88 -6.70
CA ALA A 407 -6.93 -5.07 -6.64
C ALA A 407 -6.19 -6.31 -6.08
N SER A 408 -4.87 -6.33 -6.27
CA SER A 408 -4.00 -7.43 -5.90
C SER A 408 -3.71 -7.46 -4.38
N SER A 409 -3.38 -6.30 -3.81
CA SER A 409 -3.09 -6.17 -2.37
C SER A 409 -4.21 -6.72 -1.46
N PRO A 410 -5.49 -6.31 -1.59
CA PRO A 410 -6.60 -6.85 -0.79
C PRO A 410 -6.89 -8.33 -1.09
N THR A 411 -6.61 -8.81 -2.30
CA THR A 411 -6.70 -10.23 -2.63
C THR A 411 -5.70 -11.04 -1.81
N PHE A 412 -4.43 -10.63 -1.80
CA PHE A 412 -3.39 -11.31 -1.03
C PHE A 412 -3.63 -11.16 0.49
N ALA A 413 -4.04 -9.99 0.96
CA ALA A 413 -4.40 -9.77 2.36
C ALA A 413 -5.51 -10.72 2.83
N SER A 414 -6.50 -10.95 1.97
CA SER A 414 -7.56 -11.92 2.25
C SER A 414 -7.02 -13.35 2.33
N ILE A 415 -6.07 -13.75 1.47
CA ILE A 415 -5.42 -15.06 1.56
C ILE A 415 -4.73 -15.24 2.91
N ILE A 416 -3.96 -14.24 3.34
CA ILE A 416 -3.22 -14.27 4.62
C ILE A 416 -4.19 -14.41 5.79
N ASP A 417 -5.26 -13.61 5.84
CA ASP A 417 -6.24 -13.71 6.91
C ASP A 417 -6.93 -15.09 6.94
N ARG A 418 -7.24 -15.65 5.77
CA ARG A 418 -7.85 -16.99 5.66
C ARG A 418 -6.96 -18.10 6.22
N LEU A 419 -5.63 -17.94 6.21
CA LEU A 419 -4.71 -18.88 6.87
C LEU A 419 -4.84 -18.81 8.40
N LEU A 420 -5.07 -17.61 8.97
CA LEU A 420 -5.30 -17.41 10.40
C LEU A 420 -6.65 -18.04 10.82
N ALA A 421 -7.68 -17.86 9.99
CA ALA A 421 -9.01 -18.42 10.22
C ALA A 421 -9.03 -19.96 10.30
N ALA A 422 -7.99 -20.63 9.80
CA ALA A 422 -7.81 -22.08 9.87
C ALA A 422 -7.16 -22.54 11.21
N GLY A 423 -7.15 -21.68 12.23
CA GLY A 423 -6.61 -21.98 13.56
C GLY A 423 -5.09 -21.87 13.66
N ARG A 424 -4.46 -21.13 12.73
CA ARG A 424 -3.01 -20.87 12.75
C ARG A 424 -2.73 -19.55 13.48
N SER A 425 -1.54 -19.45 14.06
CA SER A 425 -1.08 -18.22 14.69
C SER A 425 -0.93 -17.08 13.65
N PRO A 426 -1.10 -15.81 14.08
CA PRO A 426 -0.73 -14.64 13.28
C PRO A 426 0.66 -14.81 12.67
N LEU A 427 0.78 -14.51 11.37
CA LEU A 427 2.06 -14.65 10.68
C LEU A 427 2.97 -13.43 10.88
N GLY A 428 2.41 -12.26 11.24
CA GLY A 428 3.18 -11.03 11.43
C GLY A 428 3.97 -10.66 10.19
N PHE A 429 5.26 -10.37 10.36
CA PHE A 429 6.14 -10.07 9.24
C PHE A 429 6.40 -11.31 8.35
N LEU A 430 5.79 -11.31 7.17
CA LEU A 430 5.71 -12.47 6.28
C LEU A 430 6.99 -12.76 5.49
N ASN A 431 7.74 -11.73 5.09
CA ASN A 431 8.73 -11.86 4.02
C ASN A 431 9.78 -12.96 4.27
N PRO A 432 10.38 -13.11 5.46
CA PRO A 432 11.33 -14.20 5.70
C PRO A 432 10.73 -15.60 5.47
N LEU A 433 9.44 -15.78 5.78
CA LEU A 433 8.73 -17.03 5.50
C LEU A 433 8.53 -17.22 3.99
N LEU A 434 8.12 -16.17 3.28
CA LEU A 434 7.87 -16.20 1.83
C LEU A 434 9.12 -16.62 1.03
N TYR A 435 10.29 -16.09 1.38
CA TYR A 435 11.56 -16.38 0.70
C TYR A 435 12.27 -17.65 1.20
N SER A 436 11.66 -18.41 2.11
CA SER A 436 12.21 -19.66 2.61
C SER A 436 11.47 -20.87 2.02
N ASN A 437 10.80 -21.66 2.84
CA ASN A 437 10.15 -22.91 2.42
C ASN A 437 8.77 -22.68 1.79
N ALA A 438 8.21 -21.46 1.87
CA ALA A 438 6.87 -21.20 1.38
C ALA A 438 6.77 -21.08 -0.14
N THR A 439 7.90 -20.92 -0.85
CA THR A 439 7.95 -20.76 -2.33
C THR A 439 7.21 -21.86 -3.08
N VAL A 440 7.22 -23.10 -2.57
CA VAL A 440 6.50 -24.24 -3.16
C VAL A 440 4.97 -24.10 -3.18
N ALA A 441 4.42 -23.15 -2.41
CA ALA A 441 2.98 -22.87 -2.36
C ALA A 441 2.54 -21.85 -3.42
N PHE A 442 3.47 -21.23 -4.14
CA PHE A 442 3.20 -20.19 -5.13
C PHE A 442 3.20 -20.73 -6.56
N ASN A 443 2.41 -20.11 -7.42
CA ASN A 443 2.48 -20.30 -8.86
C ASN A 443 3.59 -19.39 -9.42
N ASP A 444 4.58 -19.96 -10.10
CA ASP A 444 5.68 -19.20 -10.69
C ASP A 444 5.23 -18.52 -11.99
N ILE A 445 5.36 -17.19 -12.04
CA ILE A 445 4.98 -16.37 -13.19
C ILE A 445 6.21 -16.12 -14.04
N THR A 446 6.31 -16.86 -15.15
CA THR A 446 7.54 -16.93 -15.96
C THR A 446 7.42 -16.20 -17.31
N ALA A 447 6.35 -15.42 -17.51
CA ALA A 447 6.09 -14.72 -18.76
C ALA A 447 5.46 -13.35 -18.50
N GLY A 448 5.64 -12.43 -19.46
CA GLY A 448 5.29 -11.02 -19.32
C GLY A 448 6.48 -10.19 -18.82
N ASP A 449 6.22 -8.92 -18.55
CA ASP A 449 7.21 -7.96 -18.07
C ASP A 449 6.51 -6.81 -17.33
N ASN A 450 7.29 -5.88 -16.79
CA ASN A 450 6.79 -4.62 -16.24
C ASN A 450 7.31 -3.38 -16.98
N ARG A 451 7.44 -3.48 -18.30
CA ARG A 451 7.96 -2.40 -19.13
C ARG A 451 6.90 -1.34 -19.33
N ASP A 452 7.34 -0.10 -19.23
CA ASP A 452 6.54 1.01 -19.72
C ASP A 452 6.46 0.97 -21.25
N SER A 453 5.25 1.18 -21.77
CA SER A 453 4.95 1.10 -23.20
C SER A 453 5.64 2.17 -24.05
N MET A 454 6.06 3.29 -23.46
CA MET A 454 6.74 4.40 -24.14
C MET A 454 8.26 4.28 -24.03
N CYS A 455 8.78 3.93 -22.85
CA CYS A 455 10.21 3.83 -22.58
C CYS A 455 10.82 2.48 -23.02
N GLY A 456 10.03 1.39 -23.06
CA GLY A 456 10.47 0.04 -23.39
C GLY A 456 11.44 -0.60 -22.37
N ALA A 457 11.72 0.09 -21.25
CA ALA A 457 12.62 -0.36 -20.21
C ALA A 457 11.84 -0.93 -19.01
N GLY A 458 12.37 -2.01 -18.43
CA GLY A 458 11.73 -2.78 -17.37
C GLY A 458 12.26 -4.22 -17.35
N PHE A 459 11.74 -5.03 -16.44
CA PHE A 459 12.20 -6.38 -16.19
C PHE A 459 11.28 -7.42 -16.83
N ASN A 460 11.87 -8.50 -17.35
CA ASN A 460 11.10 -9.69 -17.70
C ASN A 460 10.66 -10.41 -16.43
N ALA A 461 9.48 -11.03 -16.48
CA ALA A 461 9.17 -12.13 -15.61
C ALA A 461 10.12 -13.31 -15.90
N GLU A 462 10.72 -13.87 -14.87
CA GLU A 462 11.72 -14.93 -14.95
C GLU A 462 11.36 -16.01 -13.94
N ILE A 463 11.73 -17.26 -14.22
CA ILE A 463 11.59 -18.40 -13.28
C ILE A 463 12.19 -18.01 -11.93
N GLY A 464 11.52 -18.31 -10.80
CA GLY A 464 11.92 -17.81 -9.48
C GLY A 464 11.50 -18.66 -8.30
#